data_AF-A0A2K3MR95-F1
#
_entry.id   AF-A0A2K3MR95-F1
#
_cell.length_a   1.000
_cell.length_b   1.000
_cell.length_c   1.000
_cell.angle_alpha   90.00
_cell.angle_beta   90.00
_cell.angle_gamma   90.00
#
_symmetry.space_group_name_H-M   'P 1'
#
loop_
_entity.id
_entity.type
_entity.pdbx_description
1 polymer ?
#
loop_
_entity_poly.entity_id
_entity_poly.type
_entity_poly.pdbx_seq_one_letter_code
_entity_poly.pdbx_strand_id
1 'polypeptide(L)'
;MLMENFLRSKEYWNLIEDGVFVPPPTANAEQLKKGEESKLKDFKAKNYLVQVIDRTIMETILLKDSAKGIWDSMKQKYQGSNKVKRAHL
;
A
#
# COMPACT_ATOMS: atom_id res chain seq x y z
N MET A 1 -2.97 13.72 3.03
CA MET A 1 -3.94 12.58 2.98
C MET A 1 -3.53 11.51 4.01
N LEU A 2 -4.44 10.74 4.64
CA LEU A 2 -4.08 9.73 5.66
C LEU A 2 -3.03 8.72 5.17
N MET A 3 -3.17 8.25 3.93
CA MET A 3 -2.24 7.31 3.28
C MET A 3 -0.85 7.94 3.02
N GLU A 4 -0.82 9.20 2.59
CA GLU A 4 0.41 9.96 2.37
C GLU A 4 1.19 10.17 3.67
N ASN A 5 0.53 10.64 4.74
CA ASN A 5 1.17 10.84 6.04
C ASN A 5 1.76 9.54 6.59
N PHE A 6 1.06 8.43 6.36
CA PHE A 6 1.49 7.10 6.76
C PHE A 6 2.75 6.64 6.00
N LEU A 7 2.82 6.89 4.68
CA LEU A 7 4.00 6.58 3.87
C LEU A 7 5.19 7.51 4.17
N ARG A 8 4.92 8.80 4.44
CA ARG A 8 5.93 9.77 4.89
C ARG A 8 6.54 9.35 6.25
N SER A 9 5.74 8.80 7.17
CA SER A 9 6.22 8.30 8.47
C SER A 9 7.19 7.11 8.36
N LYS A 10 7.22 6.44 7.20
CA LYS A 10 8.11 5.32 6.88
C LYS A 10 9.16 5.66 5.83
N GLU A 11 9.32 6.94 5.48
CA GLU A 11 10.27 7.42 4.47
C GLU A 11 10.07 6.80 3.07
N TYR A 12 8.89 6.24 2.79
CA TYR A 12 8.58 5.64 1.49
C TYR A 12 8.05 6.66 0.47
N TRP A 13 7.67 7.86 0.91
CA TRP A 13 7.02 8.85 0.06
C TRP A 13 7.85 9.22 -1.18
N ASN A 14 9.14 9.46 -1.03
CA ASN A 14 10.01 9.84 -2.15
C ASN A 14 10.07 8.75 -3.24
N LEU A 15 9.90 7.46 -2.88
CA LEU A 15 9.84 6.37 -3.88
C LEU A 15 8.52 6.33 -4.63
N ILE A 16 7.43 6.81 -4.01
CA ILE A 16 6.10 6.87 -4.62
C ILE A 16 6.01 8.11 -5.53
N GLU A 17 6.63 9.21 -5.14
CA GLU A 17 6.65 10.47 -5.89
C GLU A 17 7.66 10.43 -7.05
N ASP A 18 8.91 10.02 -6.79
CA ASP A 18 9.98 10.06 -7.78
C ASP A 18 10.13 8.74 -8.57
N GLY A 19 9.50 7.67 -8.08
CA GLY A 19 9.58 6.33 -8.67
C GLY A 19 10.86 5.56 -8.31
N VAL A 20 11.00 4.37 -8.90
CA VAL A 20 12.18 3.51 -8.71
C VAL A 20 13.31 4.00 -9.62
N PHE A 21 14.49 4.19 -9.05
CA PHE A 21 15.67 4.51 -9.83
C PHE A 21 16.08 3.29 -10.67
N VAL A 22 15.97 3.43 -11.99
CA VAL A 22 16.43 2.44 -12.95
C VAL A 22 17.81 2.87 -13.46
N PRO A 23 18.87 2.10 -13.19
CA PRO A 23 20.21 2.44 -13.66
C PRO A 23 20.27 2.39 -15.21
N PRO A 24 21.00 3.31 -15.85
CA PRO A 24 21.18 3.30 -17.30
C PRO A 24 22.02 2.09 -17.76
N PRO A 25 21.95 1.70 -19.05
CA PRO A 25 22.71 0.55 -19.57
C PRO A 25 24.23 0.67 -19.41
N THR A 26 24.76 1.89 -19.33
CA THR A 26 26.18 2.20 -19.12
C THR A 26 26.52 2.49 -17.66
N ALA A 27 25.71 2.00 -16.72
CA ALA A 27 25.86 2.30 -15.30
C ALA A 27 27.17 1.79 -14.72
N ASN A 28 27.80 2.60 -13.87
CA ASN A 28 28.94 2.17 -13.07
C ASN A 28 28.47 1.32 -11.86
N ALA A 29 29.41 0.71 -11.13
CA ALA A 29 29.11 -0.15 -9.99
C ALA A 29 28.29 0.56 -8.89
N GLU A 30 28.50 1.85 -8.67
CA GLU A 30 27.75 2.65 -7.69
C GLU A 30 26.31 2.89 -8.12
N GLN A 31 26.08 3.17 -9.40
CA GLN A 31 24.74 3.35 -9.98
C GLN A 31 23.96 2.04 -9.99
N LEU A 32 24.62 0.91 -10.29
CA LEU A 32 24.00 -0.42 -10.19
C LEU A 32 23.55 -0.71 -8.76
N LYS A 33 24.42 -0.49 -7.78
CA LYS A 33 24.10 -0.66 -6.35
C LYS A 33 22.92 0.24 -5.92
N LYS A 34 22.92 1.50 -6.36
CA LYS A 34 21.80 2.44 -6.10
C LYS A 34 20.49 1.94 -6.71
N GLY A 35 20.53 1.34 -7.90
CA GLY A 35 19.38 0.70 -8.53
C GLY A 35 18.83 -0.48 -7.72
N GLU A 36 19.71 -1.35 -7.25
CA GLU A 36 19.34 -2.48 -6.40
C GLU A 36 18.74 -2.03 -5.06
N GLU A 37 19.34 -1.04 -4.42
CA GLU A 37 18.83 -0.46 -3.18
C GLU A 37 17.46 0.20 -3.38
N SER A 38 17.28 0.94 -4.47
CA SER A 38 16.00 1.58 -4.82
C SER A 38 14.92 0.51 -5.07
N LYS A 39 15.25 -0.55 -5.80
CA LYS A 39 14.34 -1.68 -6.06
C LYS A 39 13.98 -2.43 -4.78
N LEU A 40 14.94 -2.64 -3.88
CA LEU A 40 14.68 -3.27 -2.59
C LEU A 40 13.75 -2.41 -1.72
N LYS A 41 13.94 -1.10 -1.70
CA LYS A 41 13.05 -0.19 -0.97
C LYS A 41 11.65 -0.16 -1.58
N ASP A 42 11.52 -0.21 -2.91
CA ASP A 42 10.23 -0.33 -3.60
C ASP A 42 9.48 -1.61 -3.18
N PHE A 43 10.16 -2.76 -3.14
CA PHE A 43 9.54 -4.00 -2.66
C PHE A 43 9.05 -3.90 -1.21
N LYS A 44 9.81 -3.22 -0.34
CA LYS A 44 9.39 -2.98 1.06
C LYS A 44 8.17 -2.07 1.12
N ALA A 45 8.13 -1.00 0.32
CA ALA A 45 6.98 -0.10 0.24
C ALA A 45 5.73 -0.82 -0.26
N LYS A 46 5.84 -1.65 -1.32
CA LYS A 46 4.74 -2.50 -1.83
C LYS A 46 4.22 -3.48 -0.79
N ASN A 47 5.12 -4.22 -0.13
CA ASN A 47 4.74 -5.13 0.95
C ASN A 47 4.03 -4.40 2.09
N TYR A 48 4.52 -3.21 2.44
CA TYR A 48 3.91 -2.40 3.48
C TYR A 48 2.51 -1.93 3.11
N LEU A 49 2.31 -1.43 1.89
CA LEU A 49 0.99 -1.06 1.37
C LEU A 49 0.01 -2.24 1.41
N VAL A 50 0.46 -3.43 1.00
CA VAL A 50 -0.35 -4.66 1.03
C VAL A 50 -0.66 -5.11 2.47
N GLN A 51 0.23 -4.90 3.44
CA GLN A 51 -0.03 -5.21 4.85
C GLN A 51 -1.06 -4.27 5.49
N VAL A 52 -1.12 -3.02 5.01
CA VAL A 52 -1.98 -1.98 5.60
C VAL A 52 -3.40 -2.08 5.10
N ILE A 53 -3.57 -2.56 3.87
CA ILE A 53 -4.87 -2.95 3.37
C ILE A 53 -5.20 -4.32 3.96
N ASP A 54 -6.31 -4.40 4.69
CA ASP A 54 -6.80 -5.67 5.24
C ASP A 54 -6.97 -6.67 4.08
N ARG A 55 -6.23 -7.78 4.10
CA ARG A 55 -6.26 -8.77 3.03
C ARG A 55 -7.67 -9.25 2.71
N THR A 56 -8.52 -9.37 3.73
CA THR A 56 -9.92 -9.74 3.56
C THR A 56 -10.70 -8.67 2.81
N ILE A 57 -10.35 -7.39 2.95
CA ILE A 57 -10.96 -6.30 2.19
C ILE A 57 -10.66 -6.47 0.70
N MET A 58 -9.39 -6.74 0.35
CA MET A 58 -8.99 -7.01 -1.03
C MET A 58 -9.69 -8.25 -1.59
N GLU A 59 -9.71 -9.35 -0.84
CA GLU A 59 -10.41 -10.58 -1.25
C GLU A 59 -11.91 -10.34 -1.43
N THR A 60 -12.55 -9.55 -0.56
CA THR A 60 -13.97 -9.19 -0.72
C THR A 60 -14.22 -8.37 -1.98
N ILE A 61 -13.30 -7.44 -2.32
CA ILE A 61 -13.40 -6.66 -3.56
C ILE A 61 -13.25 -7.56 -4.79
N LEU A 62 -12.33 -8.52 -4.76
CA LEU A 62 -12.08 -9.44 -5.88
C LEU A 62 -13.18 -10.50 -6.04
N LEU A 63 -13.81 -10.94 -4.96
CA LEU A 63 -14.82 -12.01 -4.95
C LEU A 63 -16.25 -11.54 -5.24
N LYS A 64 -16.50 -10.22 -5.28
CA LYS A 64 -17.85 -9.66 -5.43
C LYS A 64 -17.97 -8.92 -6.75
N ASP A 65 -18.96 -9.32 -7.55
CA ASP A 65 -19.18 -8.76 -8.89
C ASP A 65 -19.86 -7.38 -8.87
N SER A 66 -20.27 -6.88 -7.70
CA SER A 66 -20.93 -5.58 -7.59
C SER A 66 -20.49 -4.79 -6.36
N ALA A 67 -20.47 -3.46 -6.51
CA ALA A 67 -20.20 -2.53 -5.42
C ALA A 67 -21.14 -2.74 -4.22
N LYS A 68 -22.41 -3.08 -4.46
CA LYS A 68 -23.37 -3.43 -3.40
C LYS A 68 -22.96 -4.70 -2.65
N GLY A 69 -22.54 -5.75 -3.36
CA GLY A 69 -22.07 -7.00 -2.75
C GLY A 69 -20.82 -6.81 -1.88
N ILE A 70 -19.90 -5.95 -2.33
CA ILE A 70 -18.72 -5.52 -1.55
C ILE A 70 -19.20 -4.80 -0.28
N TRP A 71 -20.04 -3.78 -0.42
CA TRP A 71 -20.55 -2.99 0.70
C TRP A 71 -21.26 -3.82 1.77
N ASP A 72 -22.20 -4.68 1.38
CA ASP A 72 -22.96 -5.50 2.32
C ASP A 72 -22.04 -6.45 3.11
N SER A 73 -21.02 -7.01 2.44
CA SER A 73 -20.02 -7.89 3.08
C SER A 73 -19.10 -7.14 4.04
N MET A 74 -18.67 -5.92 3.69
CA MET A 74 -17.91 -5.04 4.59
C MET A 74 -18.74 -4.65 5.80
N LYS A 75 -20.00 -4.27 5.58
CA LYS A 75 -20.93 -3.89 6.64
C LYS A 75 -21.08 -5.03 7.63
N GLN A 76 -21.34 -6.25 7.18
CA GLN A 76 -21.43 -7.42 8.04
C GLN A 76 -20.13 -7.70 8.80
N LYS A 77 -18.97 -7.64 8.12
CA LYS A 77 -17.66 -7.91 8.73
C LYS A 77 -17.32 -6.94 9.86
N TYR A 78 -17.65 -5.66 9.70
CA TYR A 78 -17.26 -4.61 10.64
C TYR A 78 -18.39 -4.16 11.57
N GLN A 79 -19.61 -4.69 11.40
CA GLN A 79 -20.75 -4.42 12.28
C GLN A 79 -20.41 -4.78 13.72
N GLY A 80 -20.63 -3.83 14.64
CA GLY A 80 -20.32 -4.01 16.06
C GLY A 80 -18.84 -3.88 16.44
N SER A 81 -17.92 -3.78 15.47
CA SER A 81 -16.50 -3.60 15.75
C SER A 81 -16.19 -2.21 16.31
N ASN A 82 -15.18 -2.12 17.19
CA ASN A 82 -14.72 -0.84 17.76
C ASN A 82 -14.16 0.12 16.70
N LYS A 83 -13.75 -0.39 15.52
CA LYS A 83 -13.32 0.43 14.37
C LYS A 83 -14.46 1.26 13.80
N VAL A 84 -15.68 0.72 13.73
CA VAL A 84 -16.87 1.46 13.26
C VAL A 84 -17.39 2.42 14.32
N LYS A 85 -17.31 2.06 15.60
CA LYS A 85 -17.72 2.94 16.72
C LYS A 85 -16.82 4.18 16.85
N ARG A 86 -15.52 4.07 16.56
CA ARG A 86 -14.57 5.20 16.60
C ARG A 86 -14.69 6.17 15.43
N ALA A 87 -15.33 5.79 14.32
CA ALA A 87 -15.56 6.68 13.18
C ALA A 87 -16.85 7.53 13.32
N HIS A 88 -17.61 7.32 14.40
CA HIS A 88 -18.86 8.03 14.71
C HIS A 88 -18.69 9.04 15.87
N LEU A 89 -17.45 9.30 16.28
CA LEU A 89 -17.02 10.34 17.22
C LEU A 89 -16.08 11.29 16.47
#